data_AF-G3UZP8-F1
#
_entry.id   AF-G3UZP8-F1
#
_cell.length_a   1.000
_cell.length_b   1.000
_cell.length_c   1.000
_cell.angle_alpha   90.00
_cell.angle_beta   90.00
_cell.angle_gamma   90.00
#
_symmetry.space_group_name_H-M   'P 1'
#
loop_
_entity.id
_entity.type
_entity.pdbx_description
1 polymer ?
#
loop_
_entity_poly.entity_id
_entity_poly.type
_entity_poly.pdbx_seq_one_letter_code
_entity_poly.pdbx_strand_id
1 'polypeptide(L)'
;MEPRGTKRKAEKTEVEKPLHKLPRAVPLLRTQPSLYSGPFPFYRRPSELGCFSLDAQRQYHGDARALRYYSPPPINGPGPDFDLRDGYPDRYQPRDEEVQERLDHLLRWVLEHRNQLEGGPGWLAGATVTWRGHLTKLLTTPYE
;
A
#
# COMPACT_ATOMS: atom_id res chain seq x y z
N MET A 1 -17.18 -52.68 -50.62
CA MET A 1 -18.25 -51.80 -50.10
C MET A 1 -18.34 -52.03 -48.61
N GLU A 2 -17.89 -51.07 -47.80
CA GLU A 2 -18.33 -50.87 -46.41
C GLU A 2 -19.86 -50.63 -46.38
N PRO A 3 -20.62 -50.86 -45.27
CA PRO A 3 -20.27 -50.33 -43.95
C PRO A 3 -20.59 -51.14 -42.67
N ARG A 4 -19.70 -50.97 -41.68
CA ARG A 4 -19.90 -50.58 -40.25
C ARG A 4 -21.12 -51.06 -39.45
N GLY A 5 -20.86 -51.56 -38.24
CA GLY A 5 -21.82 -51.47 -37.14
C GLY A 5 -21.52 -52.22 -35.83
N THR A 6 -20.31 -52.15 -35.27
CA THR A 6 -20.02 -52.76 -33.95
C THR A 6 -20.59 -51.89 -32.82
N LYS A 7 -21.69 -52.33 -32.19
CA LYS A 7 -22.23 -51.69 -30.98
C LYS A 7 -21.36 -52.05 -29.77
N ARG A 8 -20.47 -51.13 -29.36
CA ARG A 8 -19.78 -51.20 -28.07
C ARG A 8 -20.75 -50.87 -26.93
N LYS A 9 -20.86 -51.77 -25.95
CA LYS A 9 -21.52 -51.54 -24.66
C LYS A 9 -20.75 -50.43 -23.92
N ALA A 10 -21.46 -49.42 -23.43
CA ALA A 10 -20.89 -48.38 -22.59
C ALA A 10 -20.58 -48.97 -21.20
N GLU A 11 -19.29 -49.07 -20.89
CA GLU A 11 -18.77 -49.32 -19.55
C GLU A 11 -18.94 -48.02 -18.75
N LYS A 12 -19.71 -48.09 -17.65
CA LYS A 12 -19.83 -46.96 -16.71
C LYS A 12 -18.52 -46.88 -15.94
N THR A 13 -17.64 -45.97 -16.36
CA THR A 13 -16.53 -45.54 -15.53
C THR A 13 -17.10 -44.72 -14.38
N GLU A 14 -17.11 -45.29 -13.17
CA GLU A 14 -17.30 -44.50 -11.96
C GLU A 14 -16.13 -43.51 -11.87
N VAL A 15 -16.45 -42.24 -12.11
CA VAL A 15 -15.54 -41.14 -11.83
C VAL A 15 -15.48 -41.01 -10.31
N GLU A 16 -14.40 -41.51 -9.71
CA GLU A 16 -14.07 -41.20 -8.32
C GLU A 16 -14.07 -39.67 -8.17
N LYS A 17 -15.01 -39.18 -7.36
CA LYS A 17 -15.05 -37.77 -6.97
C LYS A 17 -13.72 -37.43 -6.31
N PRO A 18 -13.06 -36.31 -6.65
CA PRO A 18 -11.85 -35.91 -5.97
C PRO A 18 -12.18 -35.74 -4.48
N LEU A 19 -11.47 -36.50 -3.64
CA LEU A 19 -11.55 -36.38 -2.19
C LEU A 19 -11.42 -34.89 -1.84
N HIS A 20 -12.51 -34.33 -1.31
CA HIS A 20 -12.57 -32.93 -0.91
C HIS A 20 -11.32 -32.60 -0.08
N LYS A 21 -10.44 -31.76 -0.64
CA LYS A 21 -9.34 -31.19 0.12
C LYS A 21 -9.96 -30.47 1.31
N LEU A 22 -9.78 -31.03 2.51
CA LEU A 22 -10.10 -30.36 3.76
C LEU A 22 -9.56 -28.93 3.70
N PRO A 23 -10.32 -27.91 4.14
CA PRO A 23 -9.84 -26.54 4.13
C PRO A 23 -8.58 -26.49 4.99
N ARG A 24 -7.43 -26.31 4.34
CA ARG A 24 -6.15 -26.13 5.00
C ARG A 24 -6.33 -24.91 5.90
N ALA A 25 -6.23 -25.12 7.22
CA ALA A 25 -6.31 -24.04 8.19
C ALA A 25 -5.35 -22.93 7.75
N VAL A 26 -5.91 -21.76 7.44
CA VAL A 26 -5.10 -20.61 7.03
C VAL A 26 -4.30 -20.20 8.26
N PRO A 27 -2.96 -20.12 8.19
CA PRO A 27 -2.17 -19.63 9.31
C PRO A 27 -2.64 -18.22 9.69
N LEU A 28 -2.98 -18.02 10.96
CA LEU A 28 -3.44 -16.74 11.50
C LEU A 28 -2.30 -16.06 12.27
N LEU A 29 -2.22 -14.73 12.18
CA LEU A 29 -1.33 -13.90 12.98
C LEU A 29 -2.12 -13.25 14.12
N ARG A 30 -1.74 -13.54 15.36
CA ARG A 30 -2.37 -12.98 16.56
C ARG A 30 -1.91 -11.55 16.81
N THR A 31 -2.77 -10.71 17.39
CA THR A 31 -2.50 -9.27 17.54
C THR A 31 -2.46 -8.78 18.98
N GLN A 32 -2.64 -9.66 19.98
CA GLN A 32 -2.69 -9.21 21.39
C GLN A 32 -1.36 -8.52 21.81
N PRO A 33 -1.39 -7.35 22.48
CA PRO A 33 -0.18 -6.65 22.94
C PRO A 33 0.77 -7.49 23.79
N SER A 34 0.22 -8.39 24.60
CA SER A 34 0.99 -9.30 25.47
C SER A 34 1.93 -10.22 24.71
N LEU A 35 1.66 -10.50 23.42
CA LEU A 35 2.54 -11.30 22.56
C LEU A 35 3.76 -10.51 22.05
N TYR A 36 3.73 -9.18 22.17
CA TYR A 36 4.74 -8.27 21.60
C TYR A 36 5.38 -7.35 22.65
N SER A 37 5.28 -7.69 23.94
CA SER A 37 5.80 -6.88 25.06
C SER A 37 7.31 -7.05 25.31
N GLY A 38 8.07 -7.46 24.29
CA GLY A 38 9.52 -7.61 24.35
C GLY A 38 10.27 -6.26 24.30
N PRO A 39 11.61 -6.30 24.29
CA PRO A 39 12.42 -5.11 24.06
C PRO A 39 12.09 -4.44 22.72
N PHE A 40 12.33 -3.12 22.62
CA PHE A 40 12.13 -2.39 21.37
C PHE A 40 13.01 -2.99 20.25
N PRO A 41 12.44 -3.33 19.08
CA PRO A 41 13.19 -3.98 18.01
C PRO A 41 14.16 -3.02 17.34
N PHE A 42 15.09 -3.57 16.56
CA PHE A 42 15.91 -2.75 15.68
C PHE A 42 15.03 -2.02 14.65
N TYR A 43 15.19 -0.70 14.57
CA TYR A 43 14.56 0.14 13.56
C TYR A 43 15.62 1.04 12.94
N ARG A 44 15.96 0.78 11.67
CA ARG A 44 16.97 1.56 10.95
C ARG A 44 16.52 3.03 10.85
N ARG A 45 17.42 3.97 11.13
CA ARG A 45 17.17 5.40 10.90
C ARG A 45 16.78 5.62 9.42
N PRO A 46 15.59 6.19 9.12
CA PRO A 46 15.16 6.44 7.76
C PRO A 46 16.10 7.42 7.03
N SER A 47 16.32 7.17 5.74
CA SER A 47 16.99 8.08 4.81
C SER A 47 16.04 8.42 3.68
N GLU A 48 15.97 9.68 3.28
CA GLU A 48 15.20 10.10 2.11
C GLU A 48 15.96 9.74 0.84
N LEU A 49 15.32 8.99 -0.08
CA LEU A 49 15.91 8.61 -1.38
C LEU A 49 15.50 9.58 -2.50
N GLY A 50 14.46 10.38 -2.28
CA GLY A 50 13.90 11.31 -3.24
C GLY A 50 12.48 11.69 -2.87
N CYS A 51 11.84 12.48 -3.73
CA CYS A 51 10.47 12.95 -3.55
C CYS A 51 9.73 13.07 -4.89
N PHE A 52 8.41 13.25 -4.83
CA PHE A 52 7.56 13.64 -5.94
C PHE A 52 6.41 14.50 -5.40
N SER A 53 5.74 15.21 -6.30
CA SER A 53 4.62 16.11 -6.01
C SER A 53 3.38 15.69 -6.80
N LEU A 54 2.21 15.98 -6.23
CA LEU A 54 0.92 15.90 -6.92
C LEU A 54 0.33 17.31 -6.98
N ASP A 55 0.00 17.77 -8.18
CA ASP A 55 -0.57 19.11 -8.37
C ASP A 55 -2.08 19.17 -8.08
N ALA A 56 -2.67 20.35 -8.30
CA ALA A 56 -4.10 20.59 -8.09
C ALA A 56 -5.00 19.70 -8.98
N GLN A 57 -4.50 19.18 -10.09
CA GLN A 57 -5.18 18.26 -11.00
C GLN A 57 -4.76 16.79 -10.76
N ARG A 58 -4.13 16.51 -9.62
CA ARG A 58 -3.64 15.19 -9.20
C ARG A 58 -2.60 14.59 -10.15
N GLN A 59 -1.88 15.40 -10.92
CA GLN A 59 -0.82 14.94 -11.82
C GLN A 59 0.50 14.77 -11.08
N TYR A 60 1.21 13.70 -11.42
CA TYR A 60 2.53 13.38 -10.87
C TYR A 60 3.63 14.27 -11.47
N HIS A 61 4.48 14.81 -10.60
CA HIS A 61 5.71 15.52 -10.94
C HIS A 61 6.86 14.99 -10.10
N GLY A 62 7.97 14.57 -10.72
CA GLY A 62 9.16 14.04 -10.04
C GLY A 62 10.03 15.12 -9.39
N ASP A 63 9.42 16.03 -8.62
CA ASP A 63 10.09 17.14 -7.94
C ASP A 63 9.36 17.55 -6.65
N ALA A 64 9.88 18.59 -6.00
CA ALA A 64 9.38 19.11 -4.74
C ALA A 64 8.44 20.33 -4.89
N ARG A 65 7.79 20.55 -6.05
CA ARG A 65 6.96 21.75 -6.28
C ARG A 65 5.78 21.93 -5.31
N ALA A 66 5.28 20.84 -4.72
CA ALA A 66 4.21 20.88 -3.73
C ALA A 66 4.72 20.99 -2.28
N LEU A 67 6.04 21.02 -2.06
CA LEU A 67 6.63 21.20 -0.74
C LEU A 67 6.30 22.60 -0.20
N ARG A 68 5.84 22.66 1.04
CA ARG A 68 5.59 23.90 1.77
C ARG A 68 6.59 24.06 2.91
N TYR A 69 6.85 25.29 3.30
CA TYR A 69 7.77 25.63 4.37
C TYR A 69 6.99 25.95 5.65
N TYR A 70 7.47 25.43 6.78
CA TYR A 70 6.92 25.76 8.09
C TYR A 70 7.07 27.27 8.35
N SER A 71 5.95 27.95 8.56
CA SER A 71 5.90 29.39 8.82
C SER A 71 4.98 29.65 10.02
N PRO A 72 5.52 29.58 11.25
CA PRO A 72 4.73 29.82 12.46
C PRO A 72 4.45 31.32 12.64
N PRO A 73 3.50 31.68 13.53
CA PRO A 73 3.32 33.06 13.96
C PRO A 73 4.65 33.70 14.42
N PRO A 74 4.85 35.01 14.18
CA PRO A 74 6.03 35.73 14.66
C PRO A 74 6.17 35.62 16.19
N ILE A 75 7.40 35.44 16.67
CA ILE A 75 7.70 35.20 18.11
C ILE A 75 7.15 36.33 19.00
N ASN A 76 7.23 37.58 18.54
CA ASN A 76 6.79 38.77 19.27
C ASN A 76 5.45 39.31 18.77
N GLY A 77 4.67 38.50 18.07
CA GLY A 77 3.33 38.85 17.59
C GLY A 77 2.23 38.42 18.57
N PRO A 78 0.96 38.72 18.23
CA PRO A 78 -0.19 38.09 18.87
C PRO A 78 -0.09 36.55 18.79
N GLY A 79 -0.68 35.86 19.76
CA GLY A 79 -0.83 34.41 19.72
C GLY A 79 -1.64 33.94 18.50
N PRO A 80 -1.63 32.63 18.20
CA PRO A 80 -2.38 32.09 17.07
C PRO A 80 -3.89 32.29 17.26
N ASP A 81 -4.55 32.86 16.27
CA ASP A 81 -6.01 33.03 16.20
C ASP A 81 -6.50 32.64 14.80
N PHE A 82 -6.36 31.35 14.48
CA PHE A 82 -6.69 30.84 13.15
C PHE A 82 -8.15 30.38 13.09
N ASP A 83 -8.95 31.02 12.23
CA ASP A 83 -10.28 30.51 11.91
C ASP A 83 -10.18 29.35 10.91
N LEU A 84 -10.35 28.12 11.40
CA LEU A 84 -10.34 26.91 10.57
C LEU A 84 -11.61 26.73 9.74
N ARG A 85 -12.65 27.54 9.96
CA ARG A 85 -13.92 27.48 9.20
C ARG A 85 -13.94 28.44 8.01
N ASP A 86 -13.04 29.42 7.98
CA ASP A 86 -12.96 30.40 6.90
C ASP A 86 -12.81 29.71 5.53
N GLY A 87 -13.71 30.05 4.60
CA GLY A 87 -13.71 29.50 3.24
C GLY A 87 -14.38 28.14 3.05
N TYR A 88 -14.90 27.49 4.09
CA TYR A 88 -15.71 26.28 3.93
C TYR A 88 -17.19 26.62 3.66
N PRO A 89 -17.85 26.00 2.64
CA PRO A 89 -17.31 25.03 1.68
C PRO A 89 -16.75 25.67 0.39
N ASP A 90 -16.97 26.98 0.16
CA ASP A 90 -16.80 27.63 -1.14
C ASP A 90 -15.38 27.56 -1.75
N ARG A 91 -14.34 27.51 -0.92
CA ARG A 91 -12.93 27.40 -1.33
C ARG A 91 -12.35 26.01 -1.13
N TYR A 92 -13.15 25.04 -0.67
CA TYR A 92 -12.70 23.68 -0.44
C TYR A 92 -12.81 22.84 -1.72
N GLN A 93 -11.67 22.30 -2.17
CA GLN A 93 -11.58 21.40 -3.32
C GLN A 93 -11.17 20.01 -2.82
N PRO A 94 -12.14 19.14 -2.43
CA PRO A 94 -11.82 17.81 -1.97
C PRO A 94 -11.23 16.95 -3.09
N ARG A 95 -10.31 16.05 -2.72
CA ARG A 95 -9.89 14.97 -3.63
C ARG A 95 -11.08 14.02 -3.82
N ASP A 96 -11.27 13.52 -5.03
CA ASP A 96 -12.18 12.41 -5.29
C ASP A 96 -11.67 11.12 -4.60
N GLU A 97 -12.42 10.64 -3.62
CA GLU A 97 -12.07 9.44 -2.85
C GLU A 97 -12.51 8.13 -3.52
N GLU A 98 -13.36 8.20 -4.54
CA GLU A 98 -13.76 7.03 -5.34
C GLU A 98 -12.59 6.52 -6.20
N VAL A 99 -11.62 7.39 -6.52
CA VAL A 99 -10.42 7.04 -7.29
C VAL A 99 -9.39 6.31 -6.40
N GLN A 100 -9.27 5.00 -6.61
CA GLN A 100 -8.33 4.14 -5.88
C GLN A 100 -6.92 4.16 -6.49
N GLU A 101 -6.09 5.13 -6.11
CA GLU A 101 -4.71 5.29 -6.62
C GLU A 101 -3.72 4.21 -6.13
N ARG A 102 -4.07 3.46 -5.08
CA ARG A 102 -3.27 2.34 -4.53
C ARG A 102 -1.80 2.72 -4.37
N LEU A 103 -0.88 2.08 -5.11
CA LEU A 103 0.57 2.35 -5.05
C LEU A 103 1.07 3.07 -6.31
N ASP A 104 0.20 3.50 -7.21
CA ASP A 104 0.58 3.86 -8.59
C ASP A 104 1.63 4.97 -8.65
N HIS A 105 1.45 6.05 -7.89
CA HIS A 105 2.42 7.15 -7.82
C HIS A 105 3.77 6.72 -7.24
N LEU A 106 3.75 5.84 -6.23
CA LEU A 106 4.98 5.31 -5.63
C LEU A 106 5.70 4.36 -6.59
N LEU A 107 4.96 3.51 -7.31
CA LEU A 107 5.51 2.61 -8.32
C LEU A 107 6.10 3.38 -9.50
N ARG A 108 5.47 4.49 -9.90
CA ARG A 108 6.03 5.42 -10.89
C ARG A 108 7.38 5.97 -10.43
N TRP A 109 7.46 6.49 -9.20
CA TRP A 109 8.72 6.96 -8.63
C TRP A 109 9.80 5.86 -8.60
N VAL A 110 9.45 4.64 -8.15
CA VAL A 110 10.37 3.50 -8.15
C VAL A 110 10.83 3.15 -9.56
N LEU A 111 9.95 3.18 -10.56
CA LEU A 111 10.28 2.86 -11.94
C LEU A 111 11.28 3.87 -12.54
N GLU A 112 11.09 5.16 -12.25
CA GLU A 112 11.97 6.26 -12.67
C GLU A 112 13.36 6.17 -12.01
N HIS A 113 13.45 5.66 -10.77
CA HIS A 113 14.68 5.66 -9.96
C HIS A 113 15.32 4.28 -9.74
N ARG A 114 14.77 3.19 -10.30
CA ARG A 114 15.20 1.79 -10.00
C ARG A 114 16.69 1.52 -10.17
N ASN A 115 17.35 2.22 -11.08
CA ASN A 115 18.78 2.06 -11.39
C ASN A 115 19.69 2.94 -10.51
N GLN A 116 19.10 3.84 -9.71
CA GLN A 116 19.78 4.82 -8.87
C GLN A 116 19.56 4.54 -7.37
N LEU A 117 18.85 3.47 -7.02
CA LEU A 117 18.59 3.09 -5.65
C LEU A 117 19.89 2.69 -4.94
N GLU A 118 20.07 3.19 -3.72
CA GLU A 118 21.13 2.78 -2.82
C GLU A 118 20.94 1.32 -2.34
N GLY A 119 21.95 0.75 -1.68
CA GLY A 119 21.87 -0.59 -1.06
C GLY A 119 22.46 -1.73 -1.90
N GLY A 120 22.89 -1.44 -3.14
CA GLY A 120 23.61 -2.38 -4.00
C GLY A 120 22.73 -3.32 -4.83
N PRO A 121 23.33 -4.21 -5.64
CA PRO A 121 22.61 -5.09 -6.54
C PRO A 121 21.59 -5.97 -5.79
N GLY A 122 20.34 -5.98 -6.25
CA GLY A 122 19.28 -6.82 -5.69
C GLY A 122 18.63 -6.27 -4.41
N TRP A 123 19.01 -5.09 -3.92
CA TRP A 123 18.42 -4.51 -2.71
C TRP A 123 16.89 -4.42 -2.76
N LEU A 124 16.35 -3.91 -3.87
CA LEU A 124 14.89 -3.78 -4.06
C LEU A 124 14.18 -5.13 -4.05
N ALA A 125 14.84 -6.22 -4.47
CA ALA A 125 14.25 -7.55 -4.49
C ALA A 125 14.05 -8.13 -3.08
N GLY A 126 14.80 -7.66 -2.08
CA GLY A 126 14.61 -8.00 -0.66
C GLY A 126 13.80 -6.98 0.13
N ALA A 127 13.36 -5.89 -0.50
CA ALA A 127 12.64 -4.81 0.17
C ALA A 127 11.12 -5.01 0.13
N THR A 128 10.42 -4.38 1.08
CA THR A 128 8.97 -4.23 1.05
C THR A 128 8.62 -2.79 0.67
N VAL A 129 7.82 -2.59 -0.38
CA VAL A 129 7.40 -1.27 -0.87
C VAL A 129 5.94 -1.02 -0.49
N THR A 130 5.67 0.07 0.23
CA THR A 130 4.31 0.42 0.68
C THR A 130 4.22 1.89 1.08
N TRP A 131 3.00 2.40 1.30
CA TRP A 131 2.78 3.69 1.93
C TRP A 131 3.01 3.64 3.44
N ARG A 132 3.53 4.75 3.99
CA ARG A 132 3.65 4.95 5.44
C ARG A 132 2.33 4.68 6.17
N GLY A 133 1.19 5.12 5.63
CA GLY A 133 -0.13 4.92 6.26
C GLY A 133 -0.50 3.45 6.45
N HIS A 134 -0.06 2.53 5.57
CA HIS A 134 -0.28 1.10 5.75
C HIS A 134 0.53 0.56 6.93
N LEU A 135 1.79 0.98 7.07
CA LEU A 135 2.62 0.59 8.20
C LEU A 135 2.06 1.13 9.51
N THR A 136 1.56 2.38 9.55
CA THR A 136 0.92 2.92 10.76
C THR A 136 -0.22 2.04 11.24
N LYS A 137 -1.08 1.54 10.34
CA LYS A 137 -2.15 0.60 10.71
C LYS A 137 -1.60 -0.68 11.34
N LEU A 138 -0.52 -1.24 10.80
CA LEU A 138 0.15 -2.41 11.41
C LEU A 138 0.70 -2.10 12.80
N LEU A 139 1.30 -0.92 12.98
CA LEU A 139 1.88 -0.49 14.26
C LEU A 139 0.80 -0.30 15.34
N THR A 140 -0.38 0.22 14.97
CA THR A 140 -1.48 0.45 15.91
C THR A 140 -2.37 -0.78 16.11
N THR A 141 -2.28 -1.80 15.25
CA THR A 141 -3.14 -3.01 15.27
C THR A 141 -3.26 -3.68 16.65
N PRO A 142 -2.22 -3.76 17.51
CA PRO A 142 -2.40 -4.37 18.83
C PRO A 142 -3.35 -3.61 19.77
N TYR A 143 -3.67 -2.35 19.48
CA TYR A 143 -4.43 -1.45 20.35
C TYR A 143 -5.66 -0.81 19.68
N GLU A 144 -5.96 -1.21 18.44
CA GLU A 144 -7.19 -0.85 17.72
C GLU A 144 -8.30 -1.85 18.05
#